data_AF-A0A2P2KL88-F1
#
_entry.id   AF-A0A2P2KL88-F1
#
_cell.length_a   1.000
_cell.length_b   1.000
_cell.length_c   1.000
_cell.angle_alpha   90.00
_cell.angle_beta   90.00
_cell.angle_gamma   90.00
#
_symmetry.space_group_name_H-M   'P 1'
#
loop_
_entity.id
_entity.type
_entity.pdbx_description
1 polymer ?
#
loop_
_entity_poly.entity_id
_entity_poly.type
_entity_poly.pdbx_seq_one_letter_code
_entity_poly.pdbx_strand_id
1 'polypeptide(L)' 'MSAENSTASSISHAGQDDENEIVAESAAFVHGDLSQGGGPPKVDSEVEALHEKVTKQIIKEGHGQKPSKYSTCFCKYLVS' A
#
# COMPACT_ATOMS: atom_id res chain seq x y z
N MET A 1 -1.07 -60.46 -2.38
CA MET A 1 -0.75 -59.18 -3.06
C MET A 1 -0.35 -58.23 -1.93
N SER A 2 0.90 -58.22 -1.48
CA SER A 2 2.08 -57.53 -2.08
C SER A 2 1.83 -56.02 -2.18
N ALA A 3 2.65 -55.08 -1.73
CA ALA A 3 3.89 -55.05 -0.95
C ALA A 3 4.05 -53.59 -0.45
N GLU A 4 4.84 -53.36 0.60
CA GLU A 4 5.35 -52.05 0.98
C GLU A 4 6.18 -51.47 -0.19
N ASN A 5 6.08 -50.16 -0.49
CA ASN A 5 7.10 -49.50 -1.30
C ASN A 5 7.54 -48.17 -0.69
N SER A 6 8.85 -48.07 -0.60
CA SER A 6 9.64 -47.04 0.04
C SER A 6 10.26 -46.11 -1.02
N THR A 7 10.56 -44.88 -0.61
CA THR A 7 11.55 -43.93 -1.20
C THR A 7 11.27 -43.31 -2.58
N ALA A 8 11.23 -41.97 -2.64
CA ALA A 8 12.25 -41.18 -3.35
C ALA A 8 11.92 -39.67 -3.28
N SER A 9 12.92 -38.89 -2.84
CA SER A 9 12.94 -37.44 -2.82
C SER A 9 12.56 -36.78 -4.13
N SER A 10 11.91 -35.62 -4.04
CA SER A 10 12.07 -34.54 -5.01
C SER A 10 12.05 -33.22 -4.25
N ILE A 11 13.24 -32.68 -3.99
CA ILE A 11 13.41 -31.29 -3.56
C ILE A 11 12.92 -30.42 -4.73
N SER A 12 11.79 -29.73 -4.56
CA SER A 12 11.46 -28.59 -5.40
C SER A 12 11.82 -27.31 -4.64
N HIS A 13 13.09 -26.93 -4.72
CA HIS A 13 13.48 -25.52 -4.56
C HIS A 13 13.11 -24.84 -5.88
N ALA A 14 11.97 -24.16 -5.91
CA ALA A 14 11.60 -23.30 -7.03
C ALA A 14 10.98 -22.02 -6.47
N GLY A 15 11.83 -20.99 -6.37
CA GLY A 15 11.46 -19.59 -6.51
C GLY A 15 10.60 -18.97 -5.40
N GLN A 16 11.26 -18.39 -4.40
CA GLN A 16 10.76 -17.15 -3.81
C GLN A 16 10.83 -16.07 -4.91
N ASP A 17 9.72 -15.84 -5.63
CA ASP A 17 9.60 -14.74 -6.60
C ASP A 17 8.16 -14.19 -6.61
N ASP A 18 7.57 -14.00 -5.43
CA ASP A 18 6.25 -13.37 -5.28
C ASP A 18 6.36 -11.99 -4.58
N GLU A 19 7.55 -11.40 -4.56
CA GLU A 19 7.82 -10.09 -3.94
C GLU A 19 7.63 -8.92 -4.94
N ASN A 20 7.00 -9.17 -6.10
CA ASN A 20 6.75 -8.15 -7.12
C ASN A 20 5.32 -8.23 -7.70
N GLU A 21 4.35 -8.67 -6.91
CA GLU A 21 2.94 -8.47 -7.26
C GLU A 21 2.56 -7.00 -7.05
N ILE A 22 2.19 -6.29 -8.12
CA ILE A 22 1.59 -4.95 -8.01
C ILE A 22 0.17 -5.14 -7.48
N VAL A 23 0.01 -5.16 -6.16
CA VAL A 23 -1.30 -5.23 -5.52
C VAL A 23 -2.02 -3.89 -5.74
N ALA A 24 -2.94 -3.86 -6.70
CA ALA A 24 -3.84 -2.74 -6.90
C ALA A 24 -5.05 -2.88 -5.96
N GLU A 25 -4.99 -2.25 -4.77
CA GLU A 25 -6.10 -2.25 -3.82
C GLU A 25 -7.32 -1.50 -4.38
N SER A 26 -8.49 -2.14 -4.33
CA SER A 26 -9.78 -1.52 -4.67
C SER A 26 -10.23 -0.60 -3.54
N ALA A 27 -10.05 0.70 -3.72
CA ALA A 27 -10.48 1.69 -2.72
C ALA A 27 -12.03 1.71 -2.65
N ALA A 28 -12.62 1.35 -1.50
CA ALA A 28 -14.01 1.65 -1.21
C ALA A 28 -14.13 3.14 -0.88
N PHE A 29 -14.82 3.89 -1.74
CA PHE A 29 -14.89 5.35 -1.68
C PHE A 29 -15.96 5.82 -0.68
N VAL A 30 -15.55 6.34 0.47
CA VAL A 30 -16.38 7.33 1.18
C VAL A 30 -16.21 8.67 0.45
N HIS A 31 -17.28 9.15 -0.18
CA HIS A 31 -17.35 10.49 -0.79
C HIS A 31 -17.35 11.53 0.34
N GLY A 32 -16.17 11.98 0.75
CA GLY A 32 -16.04 13.29 1.38
C GLY A 32 -16.13 14.33 0.27
N ASP A 33 -17.07 15.27 0.38
CA ASP A 33 -17.25 16.36 -0.56
C ASP A 33 -15.91 17.09 -0.78
N LEU A 34 -15.29 16.89 -1.94
CA LEU A 34 -14.12 17.67 -2.34
C LEU A 34 -14.64 19.05 -2.71
N SER A 35 -14.71 19.93 -1.70
CA SER A 35 -15.08 21.34 -1.84
C SER A 35 -14.47 21.92 -3.12
N GLN A 36 -15.34 22.39 -4.03
CA GLN A 36 -15.04 22.87 -5.39
C GLN A 36 -14.17 24.16 -5.47
N GLY A 37 -13.35 24.45 -4.47
CA GLY A 37 -12.46 25.62 -4.43
C GLY A 37 -11.03 25.22 -4.79
N GLY A 38 -10.41 25.89 -5.78
CA GLY A 38 -9.04 25.63 -6.24
C GLY A 38 -7.92 26.01 -5.26
N GLY A 39 -8.21 26.06 -3.96
CA GLY A 39 -7.22 26.28 -2.90
C GLY A 39 -6.95 24.99 -2.11
N PRO A 40 -5.94 25.00 -1.22
CA PRO A 40 -5.68 23.87 -0.33
C PRO A 40 -6.94 23.51 0.48
N PRO A 41 -7.24 22.21 0.66
CA PRO A 41 -8.40 21.79 1.42
C PRO A 41 -8.27 22.20 2.89
N LYS A 42 -9.40 22.57 3.51
CA LYS A 42 -9.48 22.68 4.97
C LYS A 42 -9.46 21.28 5.56
N VAL A 43 -8.66 21.07 6.61
CA VAL A 43 -8.53 19.80 7.31
C VAL A 43 -8.49 20.06 8.81
N ASP A 44 -9.32 19.34 9.56
CA ASP A 44 -9.42 19.44 11.03
C ASP A 44 -8.74 18.25 11.74
N SER A 45 -8.12 17.35 10.96
CA SER A 45 -7.39 16.19 11.47
C SER A 45 -6.09 16.58 12.16
N GLU A 46 -5.62 15.72 13.07
CA GLU A 46 -4.36 15.93 13.78
C GLU A 46 -3.17 16.04 12.81
N VAL A 47 -2.20 16.90 13.19
CA VAL A 47 -0.94 17.08 12.47
C VAL A 47 0.07 16.03 12.92
N GLU A 48 0.42 15.11 12.02
CA GLU A 48 1.51 14.15 12.20
C GLU A 48 2.83 14.75 11.70
N ALA A 49 3.88 14.76 12.54
CA ALA A 49 5.22 15.14 12.14
C ALA A 49 5.94 13.95 11.47
N LEU A 50 6.26 14.05 10.18
CA LEU A 50 6.99 13.02 9.43
C LEU A 50 8.51 13.22 9.50
N HIS A 51 8.95 14.47 9.45
CA HIS A 51 10.35 14.89 9.52
C HIS A 51 10.41 16.35 10.01
N GLU A 52 11.59 16.88 10.37
CA GLU A 52 11.77 18.20 11.00
C GLU A 52 10.96 19.33 10.35
N LYS A 53 10.80 19.32 9.02
CA LYS A 53 10.09 20.34 8.24
C LYS A 53 8.94 19.78 7.39
N VAL A 54 8.52 18.55 7.68
CA VAL A 54 7.48 17.86 6.91
C VAL A 54 6.42 17.35 7.87
N THR A 55 5.21 17.90 7.73
CA THR A 55 4.03 17.49 8.49
C THR A 55 2.94 16.99 7.55
N LYS A 56 2.04 16.18 8.08
CA LYS A 56 0.95 15.55 7.34
C LYS A 56 -0.34 15.66 8.16
N GLN A 57 -1.42 16.09 7.53
CA GLN A 57 -2.78 16.02 8.06
C GLN A 57 -3.58 15.12 7.14
N ILE A 58 -4.29 14.14 7.70
CA ILE A 58 -5.00 13.15 6.89
C ILE A 58 -6.40 13.67 6.56
N ILE A 59 -6.65 13.94 5.28
CA ILE A 59 -7.96 14.37 4.78
C ILE A 59 -8.91 13.15 4.66
N LYS A 60 -8.35 12.00 4.27
CA LYS A 60 -9.08 10.74 4.10
C LYS A 60 -8.13 9.57 4.34
N GLU A 61 -8.57 8.62 5.16
CA GLU A 61 -7.82 7.39 5.45
C GLU A 61 -7.68 6.51 4.20
N GLY A 62 -6.47 5.98 4.02
CA GLY A 62 -6.15 4.96 3.02
C GLY A 62 -6.25 3.55 3.61
N HIS A 63 -6.26 2.55 2.73
CA HIS A 63 -6.17 1.13 3.12
C HIS A 63 -4.78 0.61 2.77
N GLY A 64 -4.43 -0.56 3.31
CA GLY A 64 -3.15 -1.20 3.07
C GLY A 64 -2.02 -0.77 4.00
N GLN A 65 -0.84 -1.30 3.73
CA GLN A 65 0.38 -0.96 4.48
C GLN A 65 1.05 0.27 3.86
N LYS A 66 1.74 1.06 4.71
CA LYS A 66 2.61 2.15 4.23
C LYS A 66 3.68 1.59 3.27
N PRO A 67 4.07 2.36 2.23
CA PRO A 67 5.06 1.90 1.26
C PRO A 67 6.40 1.60 1.94
N SER A 68 7.09 0.57 1.45
CA SER A 68 8.42 0.21 1.91
C SER A 68 9.49 1.12 1.28
N LYS A 69 10.72 1.07 1.81
CA LYS A 69 11.82 1.84 1.22
C LYS A 69 12.07 1.35 -0.20
N TYR A 70 12.24 2.30 -1.13
CA TYR A 70 12.48 2.04 -2.56
C TYR A 70 11.27 1.55 -3.37
N SER A 71 10.05 1.51 -2.82
CA SER A 71 8.84 1.26 -3.61
C SER A 71 8.61 2.36 -4.66
N THR A 72 8.10 1.98 -5.83
CA THR A 72 7.59 2.94 -6.82
C THR A 72 6.18 3.37 -6.43
N CYS A 73 5.96 4.68 -6.25
CA CYS A 73 4.66 5.23 -5.85
C CYS A 73 4.02 6.02 -7.00
N PHE A 74 2.75 5.76 -7.28
CA PHE A 74 1.93 6.55 -8.21
C PHE A 74 0.95 7.41 -7.42
N CYS A 75 1.24 8.71 -7.32
CA CYS A 75 0.47 9.64 -6.49
C CYS A 75 -0.07 10.81 -7.32
N LYS A 76 -1.26 11.28 -6.98
CA LYS A 76 -1.79 12.57 -7.44
C LYS A 76 -1.52 13.60 -6.35
N TYR A 77 -0.91 14.72 -6.70
CA TYR A 77 -0.66 15.82 -5.79
C TYR A 77 -0.99 17.16 -6.46
N LEU A 78 -1.28 18.15 -5.63
CA LEU A 78 -1.44 19.55 -6.05
C LEU A 78 -0.45 20.39 -5.25
N VAL A 79 0.24 21.30 -5.94
CA VAL A 79 1.06 22.34 -5.32
C VAL A 79 0.37 23.66 -5.58
N SER A 80 0.15 24.43 -4.51
CA SER A 80 -0.40 25.78 -4.57
C SER A 80 0.70 26.82 -4.59
#